data_AF-A0A414ZLT3-F1
#
_entry.id   AF-A0A414ZLT3-F1
#
_cell.length_a   1.000
_cell.length_b   1.000
_cell.length_c   1.000
_cell.angle_alpha   90.00
_cell.angle_beta   90.00
_cell.angle_gamma   90.00
#
_symmetry.space_group_name_H-M   'P 1'
#
loop_
_entity.id
_entity.type
_entity.pdbx_description
1 polymer ?
#
loop_
_entity_poly.entity_id
_entity_poly.type
_entity_poly.pdbx_seq_one_letter_code
_entity_poly.pdbx_strand_id
1 'polypeptide(L)'
;MEEATQIIMANGAIENFIREEAARYSLIVLEFTEGQSLAVYTDGCDANNDISLMSLYTAAVDACEKWLRLVVIAELLEQQKKSNAFVSLQLPNRKLNVEASTNNSRVDVFEAQSNADKMYTPIGEMSVFAYLAITQIKNNPVMLMYNFFGDCIEQIHNILAMPIYEEQGGDGLIDEYRLEDVGIQDPLGLHKFDYLWSWVRHFFEEAKVV
;
A
#
# COMPACT_ATOMS: atom_id res chain seq x y z
N MET A 1 5.56 -11.94 39.90
CA MET A 1 6.60 -12.08 38.86
C MET A 1 6.09 -12.84 37.64
N GLU A 2 5.21 -13.84 37.78
CA GLU A 2 4.63 -14.58 36.63
C GLU A 2 3.76 -13.73 35.68
N GLU A 3 2.96 -12.77 36.17
CA GLU A 3 2.14 -11.91 35.29
C GLU A 3 2.98 -11.00 34.39
N ALA A 4 4.09 -10.45 34.90
CA ALA A 4 4.98 -9.60 34.10
C ALA A 4 5.71 -10.42 33.02
N THR A 5 6.06 -11.68 33.32
CA THR A 5 6.71 -12.57 32.34
C THR A 5 5.71 -13.06 31.28
N GLN A 6 4.44 -13.29 31.63
CA GLN A 6 3.39 -13.61 30.64
C GLN A 6 3.08 -12.43 29.72
N ILE A 7 3.03 -11.20 30.23
CA ILE A 7 2.80 -9.99 29.41
C ILE A 7 3.99 -9.72 28.46
N ILE A 8 5.23 -9.90 28.93
CA ILE A 8 6.43 -9.72 28.08
C ILE A 8 6.53 -10.83 27.01
N MET A 9 6.13 -12.07 27.32
CA MET A 9 6.05 -13.15 26.32
C MET A 9 4.91 -12.97 25.32
N ALA A 10 3.79 -12.34 25.71
CA ALA A 10 2.66 -12.04 24.83
C ALA A 10 2.98 -10.93 23.81
N ASN A 11 3.74 -9.90 24.21
CA ASN A 11 4.05 -8.75 23.35
C ASN A 11 4.97 -9.11 22.18
N GLY A 12 5.99 -9.95 22.41
CA GLY A 12 6.84 -10.42 21.30
C GLY A 12 6.13 -11.42 20.38
N ALA A 13 5.17 -12.19 20.90
CA ALA A 13 4.45 -13.20 20.11
C ALA A 13 3.51 -12.57 19.07
N ILE A 14 2.80 -11.50 19.42
CA ILE A 14 1.92 -10.78 18.48
C ILE A 14 2.74 -10.13 17.38
N GLU A 15 3.81 -9.41 17.73
CA GLU A 15 4.69 -8.77 16.74
C GLU A 15 5.32 -9.80 15.78
N ASN A 16 5.82 -10.92 16.31
CA ASN A 16 6.38 -12.01 15.50
C ASN A 16 5.33 -12.60 14.57
N PHE A 17 4.10 -12.83 15.06
CA PHE A 17 3.00 -13.32 14.23
C PHE A 17 2.68 -12.37 13.07
N ILE A 18 2.57 -11.05 13.32
CA ILE A 18 2.33 -10.05 12.26
C ILE A 18 3.46 -10.09 11.23
N ARG A 19 4.71 -10.27 11.67
CA ARG A 19 5.90 -10.33 10.80
C ARG A 19 5.94 -11.58 9.94
N GLU A 20 5.63 -12.75 10.52
CA GLU A 20 5.51 -14.01 9.78
C GLU A 20 4.39 -13.94 8.74
N GLU A 21 3.25 -13.38 9.13
CA GLU A 21 2.11 -13.17 8.25
C GLU A 21 2.41 -12.12 7.16
N ALA A 22 3.20 -11.09 7.46
CA ALA A 22 3.69 -10.14 6.47
C ALA A 22 4.45 -10.88 5.35
N ALA A 23 5.36 -11.77 5.71
CA ALA A 23 6.13 -12.54 4.73
C ALA A 23 5.21 -13.40 3.85
N ARG A 24 4.19 -14.04 4.43
CA ARG A 24 3.21 -14.86 3.69
C ARG A 24 2.40 -14.04 2.69
N TYR A 25 1.81 -12.94 3.12
CA TYR A 25 1.01 -12.08 2.23
C TYR A 25 1.86 -11.36 1.19
N SER A 26 3.13 -11.10 1.50
CA SER A 26 4.08 -10.50 0.56
C SER A 26 4.35 -11.36 -0.66
N LEU A 27 4.31 -12.69 -0.54
CA LEU A 27 4.45 -13.58 -1.70
C LEU A 27 3.37 -13.33 -2.77
N ILE A 28 2.13 -13.04 -2.35
CA ILE A 28 1.03 -12.73 -3.27
C ILE A 28 1.26 -11.36 -3.93
N VAL A 29 1.80 -10.38 -3.19
CA VAL A 29 2.16 -9.08 -3.76
C VAL A 29 3.32 -9.22 -4.75
N LEU A 30 4.30 -10.07 -4.47
CA LEU A 30 5.42 -10.33 -5.39
C LEU A 30 4.97 -10.95 -6.71
N GLU A 31 3.94 -11.81 -6.72
CA GLU A 31 3.34 -12.29 -7.97
C GLU A 31 2.77 -11.16 -8.84
N PHE A 32 2.29 -10.09 -8.21
CA PHE A 32 1.84 -8.87 -8.89
C PHE A 32 3.00 -7.98 -9.34
N THR A 33 4.01 -7.76 -8.49
CA THR A 33 5.09 -6.79 -8.75
C THR A 33 6.23 -7.34 -9.61
N GLU A 34 6.50 -8.65 -9.53
CA GLU A 34 7.56 -9.35 -10.26
C GLU A 34 6.99 -10.29 -11.33
N GLY A 35 5.67 -10.26 -11.54
CA GLY A 35 4.97 -11.04 -12.54
C GLY A 35 5.28 -10.63 -13.98
N GLN A 36 4.71 -11.36 -14.93
CA GLN A 36 4.92 -11.09 -16.36
C GLN A 36 4.03 -9.97 -16.90
N SER A 37 2.97 -9.60 -16.19
CA SER A 37 2.05 -8.55 -16.61
C SER A 37 2.66 -7.16 -16.41
N LEU A 38 2.62 -6.33 -17.45
CA LEU A 38 3.20 -4.99 -17.45
C LEU A 38 2.17 -3.97 -16.96
N ALA A 39 2.56 -3.16 -15.97
CA ALA A 39 1.75 -2.03 -15.50
C ALA A 39 1.94 -0.76 -16.33
N VAL A 40 3.01 -0.69 -17.11
CA VAL A 40 3.34 0.44 -18.01
C VAL A 40 3.97 -0.13 -19.28
N TYR A 41 3.39 0.17 -20.45
CA TYR A 41 3.86 -0.32 -21.75
C TYR A 41 3.44 0.59 -22.92
N THR A 42 4.10 0.48 -24.08
CA THR A 42 3.89 1.40 -25.24
C THR A 42 3.47 0.71 -26.54
N ASP A 43 3.36 -0.62 -26.57
CA ASP A 43 3.14 -1.40 -27.80
C ASP A 43 1.67 -1.43 -28.27
N GLY A 44 0.88 -0.45 -27.84
CA GLY A 44 -0.57 -0.39 -28.01
C GLY A 44 -1.33 -1.28 -27.00
N CYS A 45 -2.64 -1.07 -26.86
CA CYS A 45 -3.46 -1.76 -25.86
C CYS A 45 -3.41 -3.29 -26.00
N ASP A 46 -3.12 -3.98 -24.89
CA ASP A 46 -3.15 -5.44 -24.77
C ASP A 46 -4.16 -5.85 -23.70
N ALA A 47 -5.37 -6.21 -24.13
CA ALA A 47 -6.45 -6.62 -23.25
C ALA A 47 -6.11 -7.86 -22.39
N ASN A 48 -5.25 -8.78 -22.88
CA ASN A 48 -4.88 -9.97 -22.10
C ASN A 48 -3.91 -9.61 -20.98
N ASN A 49 -2.95 -8.71 -21.26
CA ASN A 49 -2.08 -8.14 -20.25
C ASN A 49 -2.91 -7.40 -19.20
N ASP A 50 -3.82 -6.53 -19.63
CA ASP A 50 -4.63 -5.69 -18.72
C ASP A 50 -5.53 -6.53 -17.80
N ILE A 51 -6.20 -7.56 -18.34
CA ILE A 51 -7.02 -8.48 -17.54
C ILE A 51 -6.16 -9.23 -16.51
N SER A 52 -4.99 -9.72 -16.93
CA SER A 52 -4.08 -10.47 -16.07
C SER A 52 -3.51 -9.58 -14.96
N LEU A 53 -3.06 -8.37 -15.31
CA LEU A 53 -2.58 -7.36 -14.39
C LEU A 53 -3.63 -7.00 -13.35
N MET A 54 -4.87 -6.73 -13.79
CA MET A 54 -5.96 -6.36 -12.89
C MET A 54 -6.35 -7.50 -11.94
N SER A 55 -6.25 -8.75 -12.39
CA SER A 55 -6.45 -9.91 -11.52
C SER A 55 -5.37 -10.02 -10.45
N LEU A 56 -4.09 -9.85 -10.83
CA LEU A 56 -2.96 -9.86 -9.89
C LEU A 56 -3.02 -8.69 -8.91
N TYR A 57 -3.30 -7.50 -9.40
CA TYR A 57 -3.49 -6.30 -8.58
C TYR A 57 -4.62 -6.49 -7.55
N THR A 58 -5.72 -7.15 -7.94
CA THR A 58 -6.82 -7.45 -7.01
C THR A 58 -6.37 -8.43 -5.91
N ALA A 59 -5.64 -9.48 -6.26
CA ALA A 59 -5.09 -10.40 -5.28
C ALA A 59 -4.07 -9.73 -4.33
N ALA A 60 -3.23 -8.83 -4.85
CA ALA A 60 -2.27 -8.07 -4.06
C ALA A 60 -2.96 -7.12 -3.07
N VAL A 61 -4.03 -6.44 -3.49
CA VAL A 61 -4.82 -5.59 -2.59
C VAL A 61 -5.52 -6.42 -1.51
N ASP A 62 -6.10 -7.57 -1.86
CA ASP A 62 -6.69 -8.50 -0.89
C ASP A 62 -5.65 -9.01 0.13
N ALA A 63 -4.40 -9.24 -0.31
CA ALA A 63 -3.31 -9.64 0.57
C ALA A 63 -2.92 -8.50 1.54
N CYS A 64 -2.82 -7.27 1.04
CA CYS A 64 -2.61 -6.08 1.87
C CYS A 64 -3.74 -5.92 2.90
N GLU A 65 -5.00 -6.05 2.47
CA GLU A 65 -6.16 -5.97 3.35
C GLU A 65 -6.10 -7.01 4.47
N LYS A 66 -5.87 -8.29 4.13
CA LYS A 66 -5.82 -9.39 5.10
C LYS A 66 -4.70 -9.18 6.11
N TRP A 67 -3.52 -8.74 5.66
CA TRP A 67 -2.43 -8.43 6.58
C TRP A 67 -2.76 -7.24 7.49
N LEU A 68 -3.29 -6.15 6.93
CA LEU A 68 -3.70 -4.98 7.70
C LEU A 68 -4.82 -5.28 8.71
N ARG A 69 -5.71 -6.23 8.41
CA ARG A 69 -6.70 -6.74 9.37
C ARG A 69 -6.03 -7.35 10.60
N LEU A 70 -4.95 -8.12 10.41
CA LEU A 70 -4.18 -8.66 11.53
C LEU A 70 -3.52 -7.54 12.33
N VAL A 71 -2.98 -6.51 11.66
CA VAL A 71 -2.38 -5.34 12.31
C VAL A 71 -3.38 -4.59 13.18
N VAL A 72 -4.59 -4.29 12.68
CA VAL A 72 -5.60 -3.57 13.49
C VAL A 72 -6.16 -4.44 14.63
N ILE A 73 -6.25 -5.76 14.44
CA ILE A 73 -6.64 -6.68 15.53
C ILE A 73 -5.56 -6.71 16.61
N ALA A 74 -4.30 -6.80 16.21
CA ALA A 74 -3.18 -6.76 17.14
C ALA A 74 -3.14 -5.46 17.95
N GLU A 75 -3.40 -4.31 17.30
CA GLU A 75 -3.50 -3.02 17.99
C GLU A 75 -4.54 -3.06 19.12
N LEU A 76 -5.74 -3.62 18.86
CA LEU A 76 -6.79 -3.74 19.88
C LEU A 76 -6.40 -4.67 21.03
N LEU A 77 -5.68 -5.75 20.74
CA LEU A 77 -5.20 -6.69 21.75
C LEU A 77 -4.13 -6.07 22.65
N GLU A 78 -3.22 -5.28 22.07
CA GLU A 78 -2.15 -4.62 22.82
C GLU A 78 -2.66 -3.39 23.59
N GLN A 79 -3.58 -2.64 23.00
CA GLN A 79 -4.10 -1.40 23.59
C GLN A 79 -5.47 -1.63 24.22
N GLN A 80 -5.51 -2.31 25.37
CA GLN A 80 -6.76 -2.70 26.07
C GLN A 80 -7.76 -1.56 26.38
N LYS A 81 -7.33 -0.28 26.30
CA LYS A 81 -8.21 0.90 26.46
C LYS A 81 -8.82 1.40 25.16
N LYS A 82 -8.34 0.90 24.01
CA LYS A 82 -8.77 1.32 22.69
C LYS A 82 -9.91 0.41 22.23
N SER A 83 -11.01 1.02 21.81
CA SER A 83 -12.21 0.29 21.36
C SER A 83 -12.28 0.10 19.86
N ASN A 84 -11.46 0.81 19.09
CA ASN A 84 -11.40 0.73 17.64
C ASN A 84 -9.97 0.93 17.10
N ALA A 85 -9.66 0.29 15.99
CA ALA A 85 -8.40 0.42 15.28
C ALA A 85 -8.69 0.52 13.78
N PHE A 86 -7.96 1.39 13.09
CA PHE A 86 -8.27 1.76 11.71
C PHE A 86 -7.00 2.00 10.90
N VAL A 87 -7.04 1.57 9.64
CA VAL A 87 -6.06 1.90 8.62
C VAL A 87 -6.77 2.06 7.28
N SER A 88 -6.37 3.09 6.55
CA SER A 88 -6.82 3.37 5.21
C SER A 88 -5.64 3.66 4.32
N LEU A 89 -5.65 3.07 3.12
CA LEU A 89 -4.65 3.27 2.10
C LEU A 89 -5.27 3.90 0.84
N GLN A 90 -4.60 4.90 0.29
CA GLN A 90 -4.94 5.50 -0.99
C GLN A 90 -4.18 4.76 -2.11
N LEU A 91 -4.91 3.96 -2.90
CA LEU A 91 -4.35 3.24 -4.04
C LEU A 91 -4.65 4.01 -5.35
N PRO A 92 -3.97 3.70 -6.47
CA PRO A 92 -4.12 4.45 -7.73
C PRO A 92 -5.58 4.57 -8.22
N ASN A 93 -6.36 3.50 -8.09
CA ASN A 93 -7.74 3.45 -8.60
C ASN A 93 -8.81 3.20 -7.53
N ARG A 94 -8.45 3.09 -6.25
CA ARG A 94 -9.39 2.83 -5.15
C ARG A 94 -8.82 3.24 -3.78
N LYS A 95 -9.69 3.37 -2.78
CA LYS A 95 -9.30 3.51 -1.37
C LYS A 95 -9.53 2.18 -0.67
N LEU A 96 -8.54 1.67 0.06
CA LEU A 96 -8.66 0.50 0.92
C LEU A 96 -8.92 0.96 2.35
N ASN A 97 -9.95 0.42 3.02
CA ASN A 97 -10.27 0.76 4.41
C ASN A 97 -10.38 -0.51 5.23
N VAL A 98 -9.71 -0.54 6.37
CA VAL A 98 -9.73 -1.65 7.32
C VAL A 98 -9.97 -1.11 8.72
N GLU A 99 -11.01 -1.61 9.37
CA GLU A 99 -11.36 -1.26 10.74
C GLU A 99 -11.61 -2.53 11.56
N ALA A 100 -11.25 -2.47 12.85
CA ALA A 100 -11.65 -3.44 13.85
C ALA A 100 -12.20 -2.72 15.07
N SER A 101 -13.17 -3.32 15.76
CA SER A 101 -13.82 -2.77 16.95
C SER A 101 -14.08 -3.85 17.98
N THR A 102 -13.93 -3.54 19.26
CA THR A 102 -14.23 -4.46 20.38
C THR A 102 -15.71 -4.47 20.77
N ASN A 103 -16.48 -3.48 20.32
CA ASN A 103 -17.90 -3.31 20.66
C ASN A 103 -18.86 -4.11 19.78
N ASN A 104 -18.39 -4.62 18.64
CA ASN A 104 -19.11 -5.61 17.85
C ASN A 104 -18.34 -6.92 17.89
N SER A 105 -18.99 -8.00 18.32
CA SER A 105 -18.52 -9.39 18.17
C SER A 105 -18.45 -9.84 16.69
N ARG A 106 -18.46 -8.89 15.75
CA ARG A 106 -18.24 -9.02 14.32
C ARG A 106 -17.27 -7.93 13.90
N VAL A 107 -16.15 -8.33 13.30
CA VAL A 107 -15.27 -7.44 12.53
C VAL A 107 -16.03 -7.05 11.27
N ASP A 108 -16.90 -6.05 11.37
CA ASP A 108 -17.62 -5.52 10.21
C ASP A 108 -16.77 -4.41 9.58
N VAL A 109 -16.53 -4.50 8.27
CA VAL A 109 -15.87 -3.46 7.47
C VAL A 109 -16.90 -2.36 7.23
N PHE A 110 -16.78 -1.23 7.91
CA PHE A 110 -17.65 -0.07 7.68
C PHE A 110 -16.83 1.15 7.24
N GLU A 111 -17.50 2.09 6.55
CA GLU A 111 -16.99 3.45 6.37
C GLU A 111 -16.95 4.16 7.73
N ALA A 112 -15.78 4.68 8.08
CA ALA A 112 -15.42 5.07 9.43
C ALA A 112 -16.29 6.20 10.02
N GLN A 113 -16.83 5.98 11.21
CA GLN A 113 -17.22 7.02 12.16
C GLN A 113 -16.39 6.85 13.45
N SER A 114 -15.16 7.37 13.48
CA SER A 114 -14.27 7.24 14.64
C SER A 114 -13.46 8.51 14.90
N ASN A 115 -13.59 9.04 16.13
CA ASN A 115 -12.80 10.10 16.75
C ASN A 115 -11.41 9.59 17.26
N ALA A 116 -10.88 8.51 16.70
CA ALA A 116 -9.54 8.03 17.07
C ALA A 116 -8.46 9.04 16.65
N ASP A 117 -7.35 9.09 17.39
CA ASP A 117 -6.14 9.79 16.98
C ASP A 117 -5.64 9.18 15.65
N LYS A 118 -5.90 9.89 14.56
CA LYS A 118 -5.52 9.50 13.20
C LYS A 118 -4.25 10.22 12.79
N MET A 119 -3.28 9.46 12.29
CA MET A 119 -2.14 10.00 11.57
C MET A 119 -2.51 10.11 10.09
N TYR A 120 -2.39 11.30 9.53
CA TYR A 120 -2.49 11.52 8.09
C TYR A 120 -1.11 11.31 7.48
N THR A 121 -1.01 10.37 6.55
CA THR A 121 0.22 10.01 5.85
C THR A 121 0.02 10.17 4.34
N PRO A 122 1.11 10.28 3.55
CA PRO A 122 1.01 10.35 2.09
C PRO A 122 0.28 9.15 1.46
N ILE A 123 0.30 8.00 2.12
CA ILE A 123 -0.35 6.77 1.64
C ILE A 123 -1.75 6.55 2.23
N GLY A 124 -2.25 7.44 3.10
CA GLY A 124 -3.60 7.36 3.70
C GLY A 124 -3.65 7.68 5.19
N GLU A 125 -4.76 7.30 5.84
CA GLU A 125 -5.04 7.58 7.26
C GLU A 125 -4.81 6.33 8.10
N MET A 126 -4.07 6.41 9.20
CA MET A 126 -3.79 5.22 10.02
C MET A 126 -3.50 5.54 11.48
N SER A 127 -3.57 4.54 12.34
CA SER A 127 -3.05 4.63 13.71
C SER A 127 -1.52 4.62 13.74
N VAL A 128 -0.94 5.07 14.85
CA VAL A 128 0.52 4.96 15.08
C VAL A 128 0.97 3.50 15.03
N PHE A 129 0.16 2.56 15.52
CA PHE A 129 0.50 1.13 15.49
C PHE A 129 0.59 0.62 14.04
N ALA A 130 -0.40 0.94 13.21
CA ALA A 130 -0.39 0.58 11.80
C ALA A 130 0.76 1.26 11.04
N TYR A 131 1.05 2.52 11.35
CA TYR A 131 2.21 3.24 10.81
C TYR A 131 3.51 2.48 11.10
N LEU A 132 3.76 2.09 12.35
CA LEU A 132 4.97 1.36 12.74
C LEU A 132 5.02 -0.01 12.07
N ALA A 133 3.91 -0.74 11.99
CA ALA A 133 3.87 -2.03 11.29
C ALA A 133 4.24 -1.90 9.81
N ILE A 134 3.70 -0.89 9.11
CA ILE A 134 3.98 -0.63 7.68
C ILE A 134 5.42 -0.16 7.45
N THR A 135 5.98 0.62 8.36
CA THR A 135 7.30 1.27 8.17
C THR A 135 8.46 0.43 8.69
N GLN A 136 8.27 -0.34 9.78
CA GLN A 136 9.34 -1.08 10.44
C GLN A 136 9.44 -2.55 10.01
N ILE A 137 8.32 -3.18 9.61
CA ILE A 137 8.36 -4.56 9.11
C ILE A 137 8.84 -4.53 7.66
N LYS A 138 10.11 -4.91 7.46
CA LYS A 138 10.70 -4.94 6.12
C LYS A 138 9.96 -5.90 5.20
N ASN A 139 9.88 -5.51 3.93
CA ASN A 139 9.23 -6.23 2.84
C ASN A 139 7.81 -6.71 3.17
N ASN A 140 7.04 -5.91 3.92
CA ASN A 140 5.62 -6.18 4.14
C ASN A 140 4.82 -5.93 2.84
N PRO A 141 3.60 -6.49 2.70
CA PRO A 141 2.87 -6.44 1.43
C PRO A 141 2.53 -5.01 0.99
N VAL A 142 2.26 -4.10 1.94
CA VAL A 142 1.96 -2.69 1.62
C VAL A 142 3.19 -2.01 1.04
N MET A 143 4.35 -2.13 1.70
CA MET A 143 5.57 -1.50 1.22
C MET A 143 6.00 -2.02 -0.15
N LEU A 144 5.91 -3.34 -0.40
CA LEU A 144 6.23 -3.91 -1.72
C LEU A 144 5.33 -3.35 -2.82
N MET A 145 4.02 -3.24 -2.55
CA MET A 145 3.06 -2.72 -3.51
C MET A 145 3.32 -1.24 -3.83
N TYR A 146 3.59 -0.40 -2.82
CA TYR A 146 3.89 1.01 -3.06
C TYR A 146 5.24 1.22 -3.74
N ASN A 147 6.27 0.43 -3.43
CA ASN A 147 7.54 0.50 -4.15
C ASN A 147 7.34 0.22 -5.64
N PHE A 148 6.55 -0.81 -5.98
CA PHE A 148 6.22 -1.13 -7.37
C PHE A 148 5.49 0.00 -8.09
N PHE A 149 4.52 0.65 -7.45
CA PHE A 149 3.87 1.84 -8.03
C PHE A 149 4.88 2.94 -8.33
N GLY A 150 5.86 3.10 -7.45
CA GLY A 150 6.98 4.00 -7.65
C GLY A 150 7.83 3.72 -8.84
N ASP A 151 8.29 2.48 -8.95
CA ASP A 151 9.10 2.02 -10.07
C ASP A 151 8.36 2.24 -11.40
N CYS A 152 7.03 2.03 -11.41
CA CYS A 152 6.20 2.29 -12.58
C CYS A 152 6.06 3.79 -12.89
N ILE A 153 5.87 4.66 -11.88
CA ILE A 153 5.83 6.12 -12.07
C ILE A 153 7.17 6.61 -12.61
N GLU A 154 8.29 6.14 -12.05
CA GLU A 154 9.63 6.45 -12.55
C GLU A 154 9.83 5.94 -13.98
N GLN A 155 9.32 4.75 -14.32
CA GLN A 155 9.33 4.23 -15.68
C GLN A 155 8.58 5.17 -16.65
N ILE A 156 7.39 5.66 -16.28
CA ILE A 156 6.64 6.62 -17.10
C ILE A 156 7.45 7.89 -17.31
N HIS A 157 8.00 8.49 -16.24
CA HIS A 157 8.85 9.68 -16.35
C HIS A 157 10.05 9.46 -17.26
N ASN A 158 10.70 8.30 -17.17
CA ASN A 158 11.84 7.96 -18.02
C ASN A 158 11.45 7.86 -19.50
N ILE A 159 10.28 7.30 -19.83
CA ILE A 159 9.77 7.27 -21.20
C ILE A 159 9.50 8.70 -21.68
N LEU A 160 8.82 9.52 -20.88
CA LEU A 160 8.48 10.91 -21.22
C LEU A 160 9.70 11.82 -21.36
N ALA A 161 10.81 11.49 -20.70
CA ALA A 161 12.08 12.22 -20.78
C ALA A 161 12.95 11.82 -21.99
N MET A 162 12.54 10.83 -22.79
CA MET A 162 13.31 10.46 -23.98
C MET A 162 13.32 11.62 -25.00
N PRO A 163 14.44 11.91 -25.69
CA PRO A 163 14.56 13.05 -26.60
C PRO A 163 13.53 13.12 -27.74
N ILE A 164 12.94 11.97 -28.10
CA ILE A 164 11.87 11.89 -29.09
C ILE A 164 10.53 12.49 -28.59
N TYR A 165 10.39 12.72 -27.28
CA TYR A 165 9.21 13.28 -26.61
C TYR A 165 9.50 14.60 -25.87
N GLU A 166 10.76 15.07 -25.84
CA GLU A 166 11.21 16.29 -25.11
C GLU A 166 10.61 17.60 -25.65
N GLU A 167 10.12 17.65 -26.90
CA GLU A 167 9.56 18.89 -27.49
C GLU A 167 8.21 19.31 -26.87
N GLN A 168 7.59 18.47 -26.04
CA GLN A 168 6.33 18.76 -25.35
C GLN A 168 6.60 19.26 -23.93
N GLY A 169 6.83 20.57 -23.79
CA GLY A 169 7.13 21.25 -22.53
C GLY A 169 6.04 21.14 -21.45
N GLY A 170 6.02 20.03 -20.72
CA GLY A 170 5.15 19.79 -19.57
C GLY A 170 5.79 20.16 -18.23
N ASP A 171 4.96 20.36 -17.22
CA ASP A 171 5.32 20.85 -15.87
C ASP A 171 6.05 19.83 -14.97
N GLY A 172 6.28 18.62 -15.49
CA GLY A 172 6.91 17.52 -14.78
C GLY A 172 5.94 16.54 -14.12
N LEU A 173 4.62 16.79 -14.15
CA LEU A 173 3.60 15.82 -13.74
C LEU A 173 3.12 14.99 -14.93
N ILE A 174 2.68 13.76 -14.62
CA ILE A 174 2.06 12.86 -15.60
C ILE A 174 0.56 13.19 -15.70
N ASP A 175 0.12 13.61 -16.89
CA ASP A 175 -1.30 13.76 -17.22
C ASP A 175 -1.74 12.75 -18.31
N GLU A 176 -3.05 12.47 -18.35
CA GLU A 176 -3.66 11.46 -19.24
C GLU A 176 -3.45 11.79 -20.72
N TYR A 177 -3.52 13.07 -21.11
CA TYR A 177 -3.32 13.49 -22.50
C TYR A 177 -1.90 13.22 -22.98
N ARG A 178 -0.92 13.47 -22.11
CA ARG A 178 0.49 13.22 -22.41
C ARG A 178 0.78 11.73 -22.55
N LEU A 179 0.13 10.88 -21.77
CA LEU A 179 0.22 9.43 -21.93
C LEU A 179 -0.36 8.99 -23.29
N GLU A 180 -1.54 9.51 -23.67
CA GLU A 180 -2.18 9.21 -24.95
C GLU A 180 -1.31 9.63 -26.14
N ASP A 181 -0.72 10.83 -26.11
CA ASP A 181 0.15 11.37 -27.17
C ASP A 181 1.40 10.51 -27.39
N VAL A 182 1.97 9.98 -26.31
CA VAL A 182 3.18 9.12 -26.34
C VAL A 182 2.81 7.65 -26.58
N GLY A 183 1.52 7.29 -26.46
CA GLY A 183 1.02 5.92 -26.59
C GLY A 183 1.29 5.04 -25.37
N ILE A 184 1.57 5.64 -24.20
CA ILE A 184 1.79 4.90 -22.95
C ILE A 184 0.46 4.38 -22.43
N GLN A 185 0.41 3.07 -22.18
CA GLN A 185 -0.70 2.39 -21.52
C GLN A 185 -0.43 2.36 -20.01
N ASP A 186 -1.39 2.84 -19.22
CA ASP A 186 -1.38 2.84 -17.75
C ASP A 186 -2.71 2.26 -17.21
N PRO A 187 -2.88 0.92 -17.22
CA PRO A 187 -4.16 0.30 -16.86
C PRO A 187 -4.54 0.49 -15.37
N LEU A 188 -3.56 0.77 -14.52
CA LEU A 188 -3.78 0.99 -13.09
C LEU A 188 -4.15 2.44 -12.75
N GLY A 189 -3.92 3.39 -13.66
CA GLY A 189 -4.13 4.81 -13.45
C GLY A 189 -3.10 5.43 -12.51
N LEU A 190 -1.85 4.97 -12.57
CA LEU A 190 -0.72 5.44 -11.78
C LEU A 190 -0.40 6.92 -11.98
N HIS A 191 -0.68 7.49 -13.16
CA HIS A 191 -0.51 8.93 -13.40
C HIS A 191 -1.29 9.79 -12.40
N LYS A 192 -2.46 9.32 -11.94
CA LYS A 192 -3.27 10.00 -10.93
C LYS A 192 -2.61 10.02 -9.56
N PHE A 193 -1.54 9.26 -9.36
CA PHE A 193 -0.84 9.13 -8.10
C PHE A 193 0.53 9.85 -8.10
N ASP A 194 0.97 10.34 -9.27
CA ASP A 194 2.28 10.97 -9.46
C ASP A 194 2.52 12.18 -8.54
N TYR A 195 1.50 13.03 -8.37
CA TYR A 195 1.59 14.22 -7.51
C TYR A 195 1.88 13.92 -6.03
N LEU A 196 1.59 12.69 -5.56
CA LEU A 196 1.89 12.25 -4.20
C LEU A 196 3.22 11.51 -4.09
N TRP A 197 3.81 11.10 -5.22
CA TRP A 197 4.85 10.08 -5.23
C TRP A 197 6.11 10.48 -4.44
N SER A 198 6.54 11.74 -4.57
CA SER A 198 7.67 12.27 -3.79
C SER A 198 7.47 12.11 -2.27
N TRP A 199 6.26 12.37 -1.78
CA TRP A 199 5.91 12.22 -0.37
C TRP A 199 5.80 10.75 0.06
N VAL A 200 5.27 9.89 -0.82
CA VAL A 200 5.20 8.44 -0.58
C VAL A 200 6.60 7.83 -0.49
N ARG A 201 7.52 8.25 -1.36
CA ARG A 201 8.92 7.83 -1.31
C ARG A 201 9.59 8.26 -0.01
N HIS A 202 9.44 9.53 0.37
CA HIS A 202 9.96 10.01 1.66
C HIS A 202 9.38 9.26 2.86
N PHE A 203 8.08 8.93 2.83
CA PHE A 203 7.43 8.14 3.87
C PHE A 203 8.12 6.78 4.12
N PHE A 204 8.51 6.07 3.05
CA PHE A 204 9.22 4.78 3.18
C PHE A 204 10.75 4.92 3.33
N GLU A 205 11.35 6.05 2.96
CA GLU A 205 12.78 6.32 3.17
C GLU A 205 13.09 6.73 4.62
N GLU A 206 12.31 7.63 5.21
CA GLU A 206 12.48 8.05 6.62
C GLU A 206 12.26 6.87 7.58
N ALA A 207 11.35 5.96 7.22
CA ALA A 207 11.11 4.70 7.91
C ALA A 207 12.36 3.80 8.05
N LYS A 208 13.34 3.92 7.15
CA LYS A 208 14.57 3.10 7.16
C LYS A 208 15.62 3.60 8.17
N VAL A 209 15.40 4.74 8.83
CA VAL A 209 16.39 5.44 9.69
C VAL A 209 16.25 5.09 11.18
N VAL A 210 15.40 4.13 11.55
CA VAL A 210 15.20 3.71 12.96
C VAL A 210 15.74 2.31 13.24
#